data_AF-A0A345XQ74-F1
#
_entry.id   AF-A0A345XQ74-F1
#
_cell.length_a   1.000
_cell.length_b   1.000
_cell.length_c   1.000
_cell.angle_alpha   90.00
_cell.angle_beta   90.00
_cell.angle_gamma   90.00
#
_symmetry.space_group_name_H-M   'P 1'
#
loop_
_entity.id
_entity.type
_entity.pdbx_description
1 polymer ?
#
loop_
_entity_poly.entity_id
_entity_poly.type
_entity_poly.pdbx_seq_one_letter_code
_entity_poly.pdbx_strand_id
1 'polypeptide(L)' 'MAKTQLNVRVDEATAETARERALQRGMSVNRYIEELVQRDAGEVGHTFVDAAADFMKSYESVFAEEFGSRESEGRSRT' A
#
# COMPACT_ATOMS: atom_id res chain seq x y z
N MET A 1 -18.13 6.54 -1.59
CA MET A 1 -18.45 5.30 -0.85
C MET A 1 -19.04 5.68 0.50
N ALA A 2 -20.07 4.99 0.98
CA ALA A 2 -20.57 5.19 2.34
C ALA A 2 -19.51 4.74 3.36
N LYS A 3 -19.46 5.38 4.53
CA LYS A 3 -18.55 4.96 5.61
C LYS A 3 -19.02 3.62 6.19
N THR A 4 -18.10 2.67 6.34
CA THR A 4 -18.34 1.39 7.02
C THR A 4 -18.01 1.52 8.50
N GLN A 5 -18.84 0.95 9.37
CA GLN A 5 -18.58 0.90 10.81
C GLN A 5 -17.66 -0.27 11.16
N LEU A 6 -16.67 -0.02 12.02
CA LEU A 6 -15.75 -1.01 12.55
C LEU A 6 -15.87 -1.02 14.08
N ASN A 7 -16.35 -2.12 14.65
CA ASN A 7 -16.46 -2.29 16.10
C ASN A 7 -15.17 -2.90 16.65
N VAL A 8 -14.35 -2.10 17.33
CA VAL A 8 -13.08 -2.54 17.92
C VAL A 8 -13.17 -2.42 19.44
N ARG A 9 -12.75 -3.47 20.15
CA ARG A 9 -12.51 -3.43 21.59
C ARG A 9 -11.03 -3.18 21.83
N VAL A 10 -10.74 -2.22 22.69
CA VAL A 10 -9.38 -1.90 23.16
C VAL A 10 -9.39 -1.81 24.68
N ASP A 11 -8.23 -1.90 25.29
CA ASP A 11 -8.07 -1.55 26.70
C ASP A 11 -8.28 -0.04 26.91
N GLU A 12 -8.52 0.32 28.18
CA GLU A 12 -8.83 1.70 28.57
C GLU A 12 -7.67 2.67 28.27
N ALA A 13 -6.43 2.26 28.50
CA ALA A 13 -5.26 3.12 28.28
C ALA A 13 -5.09 3.46 26.79
N THR A 14 -5.33 2.49 25.91
CA THR A 14 -5.33 2.70 24.46
C THR A 14 -6.46 3.65 24.04
N ALA A 15 -7.67 3.49 24.59
CA ALA A 15 -8.79 4.38 24.30
C ALA A 15 -8.51 5.83 24.73
N GLU A 16 -7.99 6.04 25.94
CA GLU A 16 -7.65 7.36 26.46
C GLU A 16 -6.53 8.00 25.64
N THR A 17 -5.49 7.24 25.29
CA THR A 17 -4.44 7.72 24.40
C THR A 17 -5.01 8.21 23.06
N ALA A 18 -5.92 7.46 22.45
CA ALA A 18 -6.56 7.87 21.20
C ALA A 18 -7.41 9.14 21.37
N ARG A 19 -8.14 9.29 22.48
CA ARG A 19 -8.91 10.49 22.80
C ARG A 19 -8.03 11.72 22.96
N GLU A 20 -6.98 11.63 23.76
CA GLU A 20 -6.05 12.74 24.03
C GLU A 20 -5.38 13.21 22.73
N ARG A 21 -4.90 12.27 21.92
CA ARG A 21 -4.25 12.58 20.63
C ARG A 21 -5.20 13.20 19.63
N ALA A 22 -6.44 12.71 19.57
CA ALA A 22 -7.47 13.30 18.73
C ALA A 22 -7.81 14.73 19.18
N LEU A 23 -7.95 14.96 20.48
CA LEU A 23 -8.23 16.27 21.08
C LEU A 23 -7.10 17.28 20.79
N GLN A 24 -5.84 16.87 20.98
CA GLN A 24 -4.67 17.70 20.69
C GLN A 24 -4.61 18.17 19.23
N ARG A 25 -5.20 17.38 18.31
CA ARG A 25 -5.25 17.70 16.88
C ARG A 25 -6.59 18.32 16.45
N GLY A 26 -7.51 18.60 17.39
CA GLY A 26 -8.82 19.17 17.09
C GLY A 26 -9.71 18.26 16.22
N MET A 27 -9.52 16.94 16.28
CA MET A 27 -10.24 15.97 15.46
C MET A 27 -11.05 15.00 16.33
N SER A 28 -12.06 14.38 15.74
CA SER A 28 -12.79 13.29 16.40
C SER A 28 -11.92 12.04 16.50
N VAL A 29 -12.17 11.22 17.51
CA VAL A 29 -11.45 9.94 17.71
C VAL A 29 -11.58 9.03 16.49
N ASN A 30 -12.77 8.95 15.89
CA ASN A 30 -13.00 8.15 14.69
C ASN A 30 -12.12 8.61 13.52
N ARG A 31 -11.97 9.94 13.34
CA ARG A 31 -11.12 10.50 12.29
C ARG A 31 -9.64 10.25 12.57
N TYR A 32 -9.23 10.37 13.84
CA TYR A 32 -7.86 10.07 14.26
C TYR A 32 -7.49 8.61 13.97
N ILE A 33 -8.37 7.66 14.33
CA ILE A 33 -8.16 6.23 14.08
C ILE A 33 -8.13 5.95 12.57
N GLU A 34 -9.03 6.55 11.80
CA GLU A 34 -9.03 6.42 10.32
C GLU A 34 -7.69 6.86 9.72
N GLU A 35 -7.15 8.01 10.14
CA GLU A 35 -5.85 8.49 9.66
C GLU A 35 -4.68 7.62 10.14
N LEU A 36 -4.75 7.09 11.37
CA LEU A 36 -3.73 6.19 11.90
C LEU A 36 -3.65 4.91 11.05
N VAL A 37 -4.81 4.29 10.77
CA VAL A 37 -4.90 3.09 9.93
C VAL A 37 -4.48 3.36 8.48
N GLN A 38 -4.84 4.53 7.93
CA GLN A 38 -4.43 4.92 6.58
C GLN A 38 -2.91 5.11 6.46
N ARG A 39 -2.27 5.71 7.47
CA ARG A 39 -0.80 5.87 7.50
C ARG A 39 -0.10 4.52 7.59
N ASP A 40 -0.57 3.67 8.49
CA ASP A 40 -0.06 2.30 8.66
C ASP A 40 -0.19 1.47 7.36
N ALA A 41 -1.36 1.53 6.71
CA ALA A 41 -1.57 0.87 5.42
C ALA A 41 -0.71 1.47 4.28
N GLY A 42 -0.43 2.78 4.34
CA GLY A 42 0.37 3.51 3.36
C GLY A 42 1.86 3.15 3.38
N GLU A 43 2.45 2.90 4.54
CA GLU A 43 3.87 2.51 4.66
C GLU A 43 4.16 1.14 4.04
N VAL A 44 3.23 0.18 4.14
CA VAL A 44 3.38 -1.15 3.53
C VAL A 44 3.20 -1.10 2.00
N GLY A 45 2.22 -0.31 1.52
CA GLY A 45 1.95 -0.17 0.09
C GLY A 45 3.08 0.53 -0.67
N HIS A 46 3.63 1.62 -0.12
CA HIS A 46 4.71 2.37 -0.77
C HIS A 46 5.99 1.54 -0.84
N THR A 47 6.38 0.92 0.28
CA THR A 47 7.57 0.06 0.35
C THR A 47 7.44 -1.16 -0.58
N PHE A 48 6.24 -1.74 -0.71
CA PHE A 48 5.99 -2.84 -1.64
C PHE A 48 6.09 -2.43 -3.11
N VAL A 49 5.53 -1.27 -3.48
CA VAL A 49 5.59 -0.76 -4.85
C VAL A 49 7.02 -0.35 -5.21
N ASP A 50 7.73 0.31 -4.31
CA ASP A 50 9.13 0.70 -4.53
C ASP A 50 10.04 -0.53 -4.66
N ALA A 51 9.87 -1.54 -3.80
CA ALA A 51 10.60 -2.80 -3.90
C ALA A 51 10.26 -3.58 -5.19
N ALA A 52 9.00 -3.58 -5.62
CA ALA A 52 8.60 -4.20 -6.88
C ALA A 52 9.14 -3.45 -8.10
N ALA A 53 9.19 -2.11 -8.05
CA ALA A 53 9.77 -1.28 -9.09
C ALA A 53 11.29 -1.48 -9.21
N ASP A 54 12.00 -1.57 -8.09
CA ASP A 54 13.44 -1.83 -8.08
C ASP A 54 13.77 -3.28 -8.49
N PHE A 55 12.92 -4.25 -8.14
CA PHE A 55 13.00 -5.62 -8.64
C PHE A 55 12.82 -5.67 -10.17
N MET A 56 11.80 -5.01 -10.71
CA MET A 56 11.56 -4.96 -12.16
C MET A 56 12.72 -4.30 -12.92
N LYS A 57 13.29 -3.20 -12.39
CA LYS A 57 14.46 -2.53 -13.00
C LYS A 57 15.73 -3.38 -12.97
N SER A 58 15.96 -4.11 -11.88
CA SER A 58 17.16 -4.95 -11.72
C SER A 58 17.12 -6.24 -12.56
N TYR A 59 15.93 -6.72 -12.91
CA TYR A 59 15.73 -7.92 -13.72
C TYR A 59 15.42 -7.64 -15.21
N GLU A 60 15.29 -6.37 -15.61
CA GLU A 60 15.02 -5.97 -17.00
C GLU A 60 16.03 -6.56 -18.01
N SER A 61 17.32 -6.52 -17.67
CA SER A 61 18.39 -7.09 -18.51
C SER A 61 18.35 -8.62 -18.58
N VAL A 62 17.92 -9.28 -17.51
CA VAL A 62 17.86 -10.75 -17.40
C VAL A 62 16.65 -11.30 -18.17
N PHE A 63 15.49 -10.64 -18.05
CA PHE A 63 14.29 -11.01 -18.82
C PHE A 63 14.45 -10.76 -20.33
N ALA A 64 15.14 -9.68 -20.71
CA ALA A 64 15.41 -9.39 -22.12
C ALA A 64 16.32 -10.47 -22.76
N GLU A 65 17.26 -11.03 -22.00
CA GLU A 65 18.14 -12.12 -22.46
C GLU A 65 17.41 -13.47 -22.55
N GLU A 66 16.47 -13.76 -21.65
CA GLU A 66 15.79 -15.06 -21.57
C GLU A 66 14.51 -15.15 -22.43
N PHE A 67 13.81 -14.03 -22.69
CA PHE A 67 12.52 -14.01 -23.42
C PHE A 67 12.52 -13.16 -24.71
N GLY A 68 13.60 -12.45 -25.04
CA GLY A 68 13.65 -11.49 -26.16
C GLY A 68 13.68 -12.06 -27.58
N SER A 69 13.46 -13.36 -27.79
CA SER A 69 13.61 -14.01 -29.12
C SER A 69 12.41 -14.82 -29.61
N ARG A 70 11.17 -14.41 -29.33
CA ARG A 70 9.98 -15.00 -29.98
C ARG A 70 8.86 -14.00 -30.34
N GLU A 71 9.19 -12.87 -30.96
CA GLU A 71 8.15 -12.03 -31.62
C GLU A 71 8.45 -11.67 -33.09
N SER A 72 9.33 -12.39 -33.78
CA SER A 72 9.65 -12.06 -35.18
C SER A 72 9.85 -13.25 -36.11
N GLU A 73 9.08 -14.34 -35.96
CA GLU A 73 8.97 -15.40 -36.98
C GLU A 73 7.50 -15.79 -37.20
N GLY A 74 6.69 -14.86 -37.68
CA GLY A 74 5.27 -15.11 -37.98
C GLY A 74 4.73 -14.41 -39.21
N ARG A 75 5.56 -13.74 -40.01
CA ARG A 75 5.09 -12.99 -41.18
C ARG A 75 6.12 -12.88 -42.29
N SER A 76 6.37 -13.99 -42.98
CA SER A 76 6.54 -13.96 -44.44
C SER A 76 6.44 -15.38 -44.99
N ARG A 77 5.25 -15.73 -45.50
CA ARG A 77 5.06 -16.88 -46.38
C ARG A 77 4.45 -16.33 -47.67
N THR A 78 5.32 -16.00 -48.63
CA THR A 78 5.01 -15.93 -50.08
C THR A 78 6.30 -15.97 -50.87
#